data_AF-A0A919DWF8-F1
#
_entry.id   AF-A0A919DWF8-F1
#
_cell.length_a   1.000
_cell.length_b   1.000
_cell.length_c   1.000
_cell.angle_alpha   90.00
_cell.angle_beta   90.00
_cell.angle_gamma   90.00
#
_symmetry.space_group_name_H-M   'P 1'
#
loop_
_entity.id
_entity.type
_entity.pdbx_description
1 polymer ?
#
loop_
_entity_poly.entity_id
_entity_poly.type
_entity_poly.pdbx_seq_one_letter_code
_entity_poly.pdbx_strand_id
1 'polypeptide(L)'
;MDELVRWLGEQLDLEEQQAFAAGSTLRGEMVLRWRAAGSGVEVDGRRKPVNEPLVVTNRYMEDMPGYEVERARALHIAGHDPNRVMGEVDAKRKLVDLHAAVPDHGRFSGSDDCETFTCDGDHPDSPVCRSCRTYAGDPMSAPCPTLRLLALPYADRPGYREEWRP
;
A
#
# COMPACT_ATOMS: atom_id res chain seq x y z
N MET A 1 -19.94 -1.59 -6.18
CA MET A 1 -18.60 -1.61 -5.57
C MET A 1 -18.46 -0.30 -4.82
N ASP A 2 -18.07 -0.36 -3.55
CA ASP A 2 -17.97 0.80 -2.66
C ASP A 2 -16.97 1.85 -3.20
N GLU A 3 -17.32 3.14 -3.13
CA GLU A 3 -16.52 4.21 -3.73
C GLU A 3 -15.16 4.40 -3.05
N LEU A 4 -15.07 4.21 -1.72
CA LEU A 4 -13.81 4.27 -0.99
C LEU A 4 -12.90 3.13 -1.43
N VAL A 5 -13.44 1.90 -1.57
CA VAL A 5 -12.65 0.73 -1.99
C VAL A 5 -12.08 0.92 -3.40
N ARG A 6 -12.90 1.42 -4.33
CA ARG A 6 -12.43 1.72 -5.70
C ARG A 6 -11.33 2.77 -5.69
N TRP A 7 -11.54 3.89 -5.01
CA TRP A 7 -10.56 4.97 -4.95
C TRP A 7 -9.26 4.54 -4.25
N LEU A 8 -9.35 3.78 -3.16
CA LEU A 8 -8.19 3.22 -2.47
C LEU A 8 -7.39 2.29 -3.39
N GLY A 9 -8.06 1.45 -4.18
CA GLY A 9 -7.42 0.63 -5.21
C GLY A 9 -6.61 1.47 -6.21
N GLU A 10 -7.20 2.55 -6.72
CA GLU A 10 -6.52 3.49 -7.62
C GLU A 10 -5.27 4.12 -6.97
N GLN A 11 -5.31 4.42 -5.67
CA GLN A 11 -4.15 4.95 -4.95
C GLN A 11 -3.02 3.93 -4.82
N LEU A 12 -3.38 2.66 -4.55
CA LEU A 12 -2.41 1.57 -4.44
C LEU A 12 -1.76 1.26 -5.78
N ASP A 13 -2.53 1.29 -6.87
CA ASP A 13 -2.00 1.12 -8.23
C ASP A 13 -1.01 2.23 -8.59
N LEU A 14 -1.32 3.48 -8.23
CA LEU A 14 -0.42 4.61 -8.46
C LEU A 14 0.89 4.45 -7.66
N GLU A 15 0.82 4.04 -6.39
CA GLU A 15 2.03 3.81 -5.59
C GLU A 15 2.90 2.68 -6.13
N GLU A 16 2.29 1.58 -6.56
CA GLU A 16 3.00 0.48 -7.21
C GLU A 16 3.68 0.95 -8.51
N GLN A 17 2.95 1.69 -9.34
CA GLN A 17 3.50 2.22 -10.59
C GLN A 17 4.67 3.17 -10.34
N GLN A 18 4.54 4.08 -9.36
CA GLN A 18 5.60 5.02 -9.00
C GLN A 18 6.82 4.29 -8.42
N ALA A 19 6.62 3.32 -7.54
CA ALA A 19 7.70 2.51 -6.98
C ALA A 19 8.42 1.75 -8.11
N PHE A 20 7.69 1.06 -8.97
CA PHE A 20 8.26 0.34 -10.10
C PHE A 20 9.05 1.26 -11.04
N ALA A 21 8.50 2.44 -11.37
CA ALA A 21 9.16 3.43 -12.23
C ALA A 21 10.41 4.06 -11.59
N ALA A 22 10.45 4.15 -10.25
CA ALA A 22 11.63 4.60 -9.51
C ALA A 22 12.74 3.53 -9.47
N GLY A 23 12.42 2.27 -9.81
CA GLY A 23 13.39 1.21 -10.05
C GLY A 23 14.51 1.61 -11.01
N SER A 24 15.67 1.00 -10.85
CA SER A 24 16.83 1.25 -11.73
C SER A 24 17.18 0.01 -12.52
N THR A 25 17.53 0.16 -13.79
CA THR A 25 18.07 -0.96 -14.59
C THR A 25 19.58 -1.06 -14.40
N LEU A 26 20.06 -2.16 -13.83
CA LEU A 26 21.48 -2.48 -13.69
C LEU A 26 21.82 -3.65 -14.61
N ARG A 27 22.67 -3.43 -15.63
CA ARG A 27 23.07 -4.45 -16.63
C ARG A 27 21.90 -5.15 -17.34
N GLY A 28 20.80 -4.43 -17.56
CA GLY A 28 19.59 -4.96 -18.19
C GLY A 28 18.61 -5.63 -17.21
N GLU A 29 18.97 -5.76 -15.93
CA GLU A 29 18.08 -6.29 -14.89
C GLU A 29 17.44 -5.14 -14.10
N MET A 30 16.14 -5.27 -13.80
CA MET A 30 15.45 -4.33 -12.93
C MET A 30 15.89 -4.54 -11.48
N VAL A 31 16.41 -3.49 -10.84
CA VAL A 31 16.80 -3.47 -9.44
C VAL A 31 15.95 -2.46 -8.68
N LEU A 32 15.26 -2.97 -7.68
CA LEU A 32 14.27 -2.23 -6.89
C LEU A 32 14.74 -1.95 -5.46
N ARG A 33 15.98 -2.31 -5.16
CA ARG A 33 16.59 -2.14 -3.83
C ARG A 33 17.53 -0.96 -3.85
N TRP A 34 17.34 -0.08 -2.89
CA TRP A 34 18.22 1.07 -2.66
C TRP A 34 18.95 0.90 -1.33
N ARG A 35 20.11 1.54 -1.22
CA ARG A 35 20.86 1.65 0.04
C ARG A 35 21.40 3.06 0.21
N ALA A 36 21.43 3.52 1.44
CA ALA A 36 22.16 4.73 1.79
C ALA A 36 23.68 4.48 1.68
N ALA A 37 24.40 5.45 1.14
CA ALA A 37 25.85 5.46 1.01
C ALA A 37 26.37 6.84 1.45
N GLY A 38 26.56 6.98 2.77
CA GLY A 38 26.83 8.29 3.38
C GLY A 38 25.62 9.22 3.23
N SER A 39 25.85 10.38 2.63
CA SER A 39 24.82 11.39 2.31
C SER A 39 24.06 11.13 0.98
N GLY A 40 24.46 10.11 0.20
CA GLY A 40 23.81 9.75 -1.06
C GLY A 40 23.00 8.44 -0.99
N VAL A 41 22.28 8.13 -2.07
CA VAL A 41 21.52 6.88 -2.24
C VAL A 41 21.95 6.18 -3.50
N GLU A 42 22.23 4.88 -3.39
CA GLU A 42 22.72 4.03 -4.46
C GLU A 42 21.80 2.82 -4.64
N VAL A 43 21.81 2.25 -5.85
CA VAL A 43 21.16 0.96 -6.13
C VAL A 43 21.97 -0.14 -5.44
N ASP A 44 21.30 -1.05 -4.74
CA ASP A 44 21.96 -2.16 -4.06
C ASP A 44 22.32 -3.29 -5.05
N GLY A 45 23.61 -3.35 -5.44
CA GLY A 45 24.13 -4.30 -6.43
C GLY A 45 25.45 -4.95 -6.01
N ARG A 46 25.61 -6.25 -6.30
CA ARG A 46 26.86 -6.98 -6.05
C ARG A 46 27.95 -6.54 -7.04
N ARG A 47 28.81 -5.61 -6.58
CA ARG A 47 30.10 -5.14 -7.15
C ARG A 47 30.02 -3.87 -8.02
N LYS A 48 30.65 -2.79 -7.53
CA LYS A 48 30.74 -1.45 -8.14
C LYS A 48 31.47 -1.43 -9.49
N PRO A 49 30.81 -1.21 -10.64
CA PRO A 49 31.46 -0.57 -11.79
C PRO A 49 31.66 0.93 -11.49
N VAL A 50 32.61 1.57 -12.19
CA VAL A 50 33.10 2.93 -11.91
C VAL A 50 32.05 4.04 -12.18
N ASN A 51 30.88 3.70 -12.74
CA ASN A 51 29.81 4.64 -13.13
C ASN A 51 28.41 4.09 -12.76
N GLU A 52 28.14 3.83 -11.49
CA GLU A 52 26.78 3.44 -11.06
C GLU A 52 25.80 4.63 -11.19
N PRO A 53 24.56 4.40 -11.65
CA PRO A 53 23.51 5.40 -11.58
C PRO A 53 23.21 5.68 -10.10
N LEU A 54 23.52 6.89 -9.66
CA LEU A 54 23.16 7.39 -8.33
C LEU A 54 21.67 7.69 -8.32
N VAL A 55 20.95 7.18 -7.31
CA VAL A 55 19.54 7.54 -7.07
C VAL A 55 19.48 8.97 -6.56
N VAL A 56 20.41 9.34 -5.66
CA VAL A 56 20.63 10.71 -5.19
C VAL A 56 22.13 11.02 -5.19
N THR A 57 22.53 12.10 -5.87
CA THR A 57 23.94 12.43 -6.15
C THR A 57 24.63 13.30 -5.09
N ASN A 58 23.90 13.77 -4.07
CA ASN A 58 24.42 14.70 -3.09
C ASN A 58 25.38 13.98 -2.12
N ARG A 59 26.69 14.03 -2.38
CA ARG A 59 27.72 13.42 -1.52
C ARG A 59 28.51 14.49 -0.79
N TYR A 60 27.97 14.96 0.33
CA TYR A 60 28.73 15.74 1.31
C TYR A 60 29.80 14.86 1.94
N MET A 61 30.97 15.43 2.17
CA MET A 61 32.01 14.80 2.99
C MET A 61 31.58 14.82 4.47
N GLU A 62 32.05 13.84 5.25
CA GLU A 62 31.66 13.66 6.66
C GLU A 62 32.01 14.85 7.56
N ASP A 63 33.06 15.58 7.21
CA ASP A 63 33.55 16.75 7.93
C ASP A 63 32.84 18.05 7.53
N MET A 64 31.98 18.03 6.50
CA MET A 64 31.25 19.21 6.06
C MET A 64 30.01 19.48 6.93
N PRO A 65 29.74 20.76 7.28
CA PRO A 65 28.47 21.14 7.88
C PRO A 65 27.28 20.69 7.03
N GLY A 66 26.30 20.04 7.65
CA GLY A 66 25.10 19.53 6.97
C GLY A 66 25.17 18.06 6.55
N TYR A 67 26.32 17.39 6.68
CA TYR A 67 26.46 15.96 6.36
C TYR A 67 25.41 15.09 7.04
N GLU A 68 25.19 15.26 8.36
CA GLU A 68 24.25 14.43 9.11
C GLU A 68 22.80 14.62 8.66
N VAL A 69 22.43 15.82 8.22
CA VAL A 69 21.08 16.09 7.68
C VAL A 69 20.89 15.36 6.35
N GLU A 70 21.88 15.44 5.46
CA GLU A 70 21.83 14.74 4.17
C GLU A 70 21.90 13.22 4.35
N ARG A 71 22.69 12.73 5.31
CA ARG A 71 22.73 11.31 5.68
C ARG A 71 21.37 10.83 6.20
N ALA A 72 20.69 11.61 7.04
CA ALA A 72 19.34 11.29 7.49
C ALA A 72 18.33 11.24 6.33
N ARG A 73 18.42 12.17 5.37
CA ARG A 73 17.61 12.14 4.14
C ARG A 73 17.89 10.89 3.30
N ALA A 74 19.16 10.54 3.09
CA ALA A 74 19.54 9.34 2.37
C ALA A 74 19.01 8.06 3.03
N LEU A 75 19.08 7.98 4.37
CA LEU A 75 18.50 6.86 5.13
C LEU A 75 16.98 6.80 4.98
N HIS A 76 16.28 7.94 5.03
CA HIS A 76 14.83 7.97 4.83
C HIS A 76 14.43 7.50 3.43
N ILE A 77 15.13 7.98 2.39
CA ILE A 77 14.88 7.58 0.99
C ILE A 77 15.17 6.09 0.80
N ALA A 78 16.32 5.61 1.27
CA ALA A 78 16.67 4.19 1.16
C ALA A 78 15.72 3.29 1.97
N GLY A 79 15.16 3.79 3.08
CA GLY A 79 14.12 3.10 3.85
C GLY A 79 12.75 3.06 3.16
N HIS A 80 12.57 3.76 2.05
CA HIS A 80 11.38 3.71 1.18
C HIS A 80 11.77 3.20 -0.20
N ASP A 81 12.67 2.22 -0.27
CA ASP A 81 13.07 1.63 -1.54
C ASP A 81 11.87 0.99 -2.26
N PRO A 82 11.87 1.00 -3.60
CA PRO A 82 10.77 0.47 -4.41
C PRO A 82 10.30 -0.94 -4.01
N ASN A 83 11.23 -1.85 -3.67
CA ASN A 83 10.87 -3.21 -3.30
C ASN A 83 10.09 -3.27 -1.99
N ARG A 84 10.44 -2.44 -0.99
CA ARG A 84 9.65 -2.31 0.24
C ARG A 84 8.27 -1.73 -0.04
N VAL A 85 8.17 -0.65 -0.82
CA VAL A 85 6.88 0.00 -1.14
C VAL A 85 5.92 -0.97 -1.83
N MET A 86 6.40 -1.74 -2.81
CA MET A 86 5.57 -2.77 -3.46
C MET A 86 5.09 -3.84 -2.46
N GLY A 87 5.93 -4.23 -1.49
CA GLY A 87 5.54 -5.16 -0.42
C GLY A 87 4.45 -4.58 0.49
N GLU A 88 4.50 -3.27 0.78
CA GLU A 88 3.43 -2.59 1.52
C GLU A 88 2.14 -2.51 0.71
N VAL A 89 2.21 -2.22 -0.59
CA VAL A 89 1.04 -2.20 -1.49
C VAL A 89 0.38 -3.59 -1.54
N ASP A 90 1.16 -4.65 -1.72
CA ASP A 90 0.65 -6.03 -1.70
C ASP A 90 -0.04 -6.37 -0.37
N ALA A 91 0.55 -5.98 0.76
CA ALA A 91 -0.06 -6.17 2.08
C ALA A 91 -1.40 -5.40 2.21
N LYS A 92 -1.45 -4.14 1.74
CA LYS A 92 -2.67 -3.33 1.75
C LYS A 92 -3.76 -3.92 0.85
N ARG A 93 -3.42 -4.42 -0.35
CA ARG A 93 -4.36 -5.12 -1.25
C ARG A 93 -4.97 -6.35 -0.58
N LYS A 94 -4.13 -7.17 0.09
CA LYS A 94 -4.61 -8.33 0.87
C LYS A 94 -5.56 -7.94 1.99
N LEU A 95 -5.32 -6.80 2.66
CA LEU A 95 -6.26 -6.27 3.66
C LEU A 95 -7.58 -5.82 3.04
N VAL A 96 -7.54 -5.17 1.86
CA VAL A 96 -8.76 -4.81 1.11
C VAL A 96 -9.58 -6.05 0.77
N ASP A 97 -8.93 -7.10 0.26
CA ASP A 97 -9.60 -8.36 -0.10
C ASP A 97 -10.18 -9.08 1.12
N LEU A 98 -9.44 -9.10 2.24
CA LEU A 98 -9.89 -9.70 3.50
C LEU A 98 -11.14 -8.98 4.05
N HIS A 99 -11.21 -7.67 3.88
CA HIS A 99 -12.31 -6.81 4.33
C HIS A 99 -13.33 -6.49 3.22
N ALA A 100 -13.37 -7.31 2.17
CA ALA A 100 -14.33 -7.13 1.07
C ALA A 100 -15.78 -7.07 1.58
N ALA A 101 -16.56 -6.21 0.93
CA ALA A 101 -18.00 -6.16 1.11
C ALA A 101 -18.63 -7.47 0.63
N VAL A 102 -19.48 -8.07 1.47
CA VAL A 102 -20.29 -9.24 1.13
C VAL A 102 -21.75 -8.94 1.46
N PRO A 103 -22.71 -9.61 0.81
CA PRO A 103 -24.09 -9.55 1.21
C PRO A 103 -24.28 -9.85 2.70
N ASP A 104 -25.16 -9.11 3.35
CA ASP A 104 -25.61 -9.45 4.69
C ASP A 104 -26.71 -10.51 4.60
N HIS A 105 -26.48 -11.64 5.26
CA HIS A 105 -27.46 -12.72 5.36
C HIS A 105 -27.98 -12.85 6.80
N GLY A 106 -27.71 -11.86 7.65
CA GLY A 106 -28.04 -11.88 9.07
C GLY A 106 -27.10 -12.77 9.90
N ARG A 107 -27.24 -12.64 11.23
CA ARG A 107 -26.38 -13.31 12.24
C ARG A 107 -26.56 -14.83 12.31
N PHE A 108 -27.68 -15.35 11.79
CA PHE A 108 -28.09 -16.76 11.93
C PHE A 108 -28.20 -17.52 10.61
N SER A 109 -27.88 -16.92 9.46
CA SER A 109 -27.64 -17.73 8.27
C SER A 109 -26.39 -18.55 8.56
N GLY A 110 -26.53 -19.85 8.75
CA GLY A 110 -25.38 -20.75 8.69
C GLY A 110 -24.64 -20.48 7.39
N SER A 111 -23.32 -20.69 7.38
CA SER A 111 -22.48 -20.62 6.19
C SER A 111 -22.97 -21.47 5.00
N ASP A 112 -24.01 -22.28 5.22
CA ASP A 112 -24.48 -23.33 4.33
C ASP A 112 -25.85 -23.03 3.69
N ASP A 113 -26.56 -21.96 4.10
CA ASP A 113 -27.86 -21.58 3.48
C ASP A 113 -27.72 -20.61 2.31
N CYS A 114 -26.48 -20.22 1.97
CA CYS A 114 -26.13 -19.58 0.71
C CYS A 114 -25.20 -20.54 -0.04
N GLU A 115 -25.77 -21.63 -0.58
CA GLU A 115 -25.06 -22.37 -1.63
C GLU A 115 -24.72 -21.33 -2.71
N THR A 116 -23.44 -21.19 -2.97
CA THR A 116 -22.75 -20.12 -3.71
C THR A 116 -23.25 -19.89 -5.15
N PHE A 117 -24.32 -20.56 -5.56
CA PHE A 117 -24.87 -20.64 -6.91
C PHE A 117 -26.38 -20.34 -7.02
N THR A 118 -27.13 -20.17 -5.91
CA THR A 118 -28.60 -19.93 -5.94
C THR A 118 -29.03 -18.63 -5.25
N CYS A 119 -28.09 -17.78 -4.88
CA CYS A 119 -28.43 -16.48 -4.34
C CYS A 119 -28.82 -15.53 -5.48
N ASP A 120 -30.11 -15.19 -5.58
CA ASP A 120 -30.66 -14.30 -6.63
C ASP A 120 -30.17 -12.84 -6.51
N GLY A 121 -29.31 -12.54 -5.53
CA GLY A 121 -28.66 -11.23 -5.35
C GLY A 121 -29.56 -10.15 -4.75
N ASP A 122 -30.83 -10.46 -4.45
CA ASP A 122 -31.76 -9.52 -3.83
C ASP A 122 -31.58 -9.53 -2.30
N HIS A 123 -30.65 -8.70 -1.84
CA HIS A 123 -30.39 -8.47 -0.42
C HIS A 123 -30.94 -7.11 -0.02
N PRO A 124 -31.99 -7.05 0.81
CA PRO A 124 -32.55 -5.77 1.25
C PRO A 124 -31.60 -5.01 2.18
N ASP A 125 -30.64 -5.70 2.80
CA ASP A 125 -29.73 -5.15 3.78
C ASP A 125 -28.44 -4.61 3.16
N SER A 126 -27.87 -3.59 3.80
CA SER A 126 -26.60 -3.00 3.39
C SER A 126 -25.46 -4.02 3.47
N PRO A 127 -24.48 -3.99 2.55
CA PRO A 127 -23.39 -4.94 2.55
C PRO A 127 -22.52 -4.79 3.81
N VAL A 128 -22.02 -5.91 4.30
CA VAL A 128 -21.21 -6.00 5.51
C VAL A 128 -19.79 -6.44 5.19
N CYS A 129 -18.84 -6.13 6.07
CA CYS A 129 -17.45 -6.55 5.90
C CYS A 129 -17.30 -8.05 6.19
N ARG A 130 -16.74 -8.81 5.24
CA ARG A 130 -16.48 -10.26 5.37
C ARG A 130 -15.73 -10.62 6.65
N SER A 131 -14.55 -10.02 6.87
CA SER A 131 -13.71 -10.32 8.04
C SER A 131 -14.38 -9.94 9.36
N CYS A 132 -14.95 -8.72 9.47
CA CYS A 132 -15.64 -8.30 10.69
C CYS A 132 -16.83 -9.20 11.03
N ARG A 133 -17.63 -9.59 10.04
CA ARG A 133 -18.72 -10.54 10.24
C ARG A 133 -18.22 -11.88 10.80
N THR A 134 -17.15 -12.43 10.22
CA THR A 134 -16.62 -13.74 10.61
C THR A 134 -15.95 -13.74 11.98
N TYR A 135 -15.19 -12.69 12.33
CA TYR A 135 -14.31 -12.69 13.51
C TYR A 135 -14.79 -11.79 14.66
N ALA A 136 -15.57 -10.73 14.39
CA ALA A 136 -16.00 -9.77 15.41
C ALA A 136 -17.39 -10.08 16.01
N GLY A 137 -18.12 -11.06 15.47
CA GLY A 137 -19.39 -11.54 16.01
C GLY A 137 -20.62 -10.68 15.66
N ASP A 138 -20.41 -9.40 15.34
CA ASP A 138 -21.44 -8.48 14.84
C ASP A 138 -21.07 -7.97 13.43
N PRO A 139 -22.01 -8.00 12.47
CA PRO A 139 -21.76 -7.52 11.12
C PRO A 139 -21.53 -5.99 11.13
N MET A 140 -20.35 -5.57 10.67
CA MET A 140 -20.05 -4.15 10.45
C MET A 140 -20.34 -3.78 9.00
N SER A 141 -21.02 -2.64 8.79
CA SER A 141 -21.25 -2.09 7.47
C SER A 141 -19.94 -1.93 6.70
N ALA A 142 -19.89 -2.40 5.46
CA ALA A 142 -18.80 -2.09 4.56
C ALA A 142 -18.96 -0.65 4.03
N PRO A 143 -17.88 0.13 3.88
CA PRO A 143 -16.50 -0.19 4.22
C PRO A 143 -16.27 0.00 5.73
N CYS A 144 -15.65 -1.00 6.37
CA CYS A 144 -15.41 -0.97 7.80
C CYS A 144 -14.32 0.05 8.20
N PRO A 145 -14.21 0.44 9.49
CA PRO A 145 -13.18 1.36 9.98
C PRO A 145 -11.75 0.97 9.61
N THR A 146 -11.44 -0.32 9.48
CA THR A 146 -10.12 -0.79 9.02
C THR A 146 -9.79 -0.27 7.62
N LEU A 147 -10.73 -0.31 6.68
CA LEU A 147 -10.52 0.20 5.32
C LEU A 147 -10.43 1.73 5.29
N ARG A 148 -11.20 2.41 6.16
CA ARG A 148 -11.11 3.87 6.33
C ARG A 148 -9.75 4.30 6.87
N LEU A 149 -9.18 3.55 7.82
CA LEU A 149 -7.83 3.77 8.35
C LEU A 149 -6.75 3.59 7.27
N LEU A 150 -6.92 2.61 6.36
CA LEU A 150 -6.01 2.43 5.22
C LEU A 150 -6.03 3.61 4.24
N ALA A 151 -7.12 4.37 4.18
CA ALA A 151 -7.23 5.56 3.34
C ALA A 151 -6.56 6.80 3.93
N LEU A 152 -6.30 6.84 5.25
CA LEU A 152 -5.75 8.03 5.93
C LEU A 152 -4.41 8.55 5.39
N PRO A 153 -3.43 7.70 5.01
CA PRO A 153 -2.17 8.19 4.42
C PRO A 153 -2.37 8.96 3.11
N TYR A 154 -3.55 8.86 2.51
CA TYR A 154 -3.91 9.47 1.22
C TYR A 154 -4.88 10.64 1.39
N ALA A 155 -5.14 11.11 2.61
CA ALA A 155 -6.16 12.12 2.88
C ALA A 155 -5.88 13.48 2.21
N ASP A 156 -4.63 13.75 1.85
CA ASP A 156 -4.19 14.93 1.11
C ASP A 156 -4.32 14.78 -0.42
N ARG A 157 -4.66 13.59 -0.92
CA ARG A 157 -4.76 13.32 -2.36
C ARG A 157 -6.12 13.76 -2.94
N PRO A 158 -6.14 14.28 -4.17
CA PRO A 158 -7.40 14.59 -4.86
C PRO A 158 -8.35 13.38 -4.91
N GLY A 159 -9.63 13.65 -4.67
CA GLY A 159 -10.68 12.61 -4.66
C GLY A 159 -10.90 11.94 -3.31
N TYR A 160 -10.03 12.18 -2.30
CA TYR A 160 -10.35 11.82 -0.92
C TYR A 160 -11.60 12.58 -0.45
N ARG A 161 -12.46 11.92 0.32
CA ARG A 161 -13.66 12.52 0.92
C ARG A 161 -13.58 12.46 2.43
N GLU A 162 -13.92 13.56 3.09
CA GLU A 162 -13.93 13.66 4.56
C GLU A 162 -14.87 12.64 5.23
N GLU A 163 -15.93 12.20 4.55
CA GLU A 163 -16.83 11.14 5.02
C GLU A 163 -16.15 9.77 5.18
N TRP A 164 -14.99 9.56 4.54
CA TRP A 164 -14.19 8.35 4.66
C TRP A 164 -13.26 8.38 5.87
N ARG A 165 -13.15 9.53 6.55
CA ARG A 165 -12.36 9.64 7.78
C ARG A 165 -13.04 8.80 8.89
N PRO A 166 -12.28 7.97 9.63
CA PRO A 166 -12.81 7.17 10.74
C PRO A 166 -13.42 8.02 11.86
#